data_AF-A0A5M3WEJ1-F1
#
_entry.id   AF-A0A5M3WEJ1-F1
#
_cell.length_a   1.000
_cell.length_b   1.000
_cell.length_c   1.000
_cell.angle_alpha   90.00
_cell.angle_beta   90.00
_cell.angle_gamma   90.00
#
_symmetry.space_group_name_H-M   'P 1'
#
loop_
_entity.id
_entity.type
_entity.pdbx_description
1 polymer ?
#
loop_
_entity_poly.entity_id
_entity_poly.type
_entity_poly.pdbx_seq_one_letter_code
_entity_poly.pdbx_strand_id
1 'polypeptide(L)'
;MPYLTSLAAVARRTGFPVTEVAGWTSRGHGPQPAVRGIVCHHTAGPAAGGDYPSLAVVRSGRPGLAGPLSQFGLGRSGRIYVIAAGRCWHNAPSTSGLHTNSASIGIEAENNGSQPWPEPQLDAYRRLCAELCKEYGLPASAVKAHREVNRGKPDPHGVNMADFRLAVARLMVGEQEPELEVRDGVPVFSRALKVANPLLRGADVRAWQSAARVFVPRLDVDGLYGKDSQAACKKIQGLFGVDVTGVVDEETWVLTFVVEPADLEDS
;
A
#
# COMPACT_ATOMS: atom_id res chain seq x y z
N MET A 1 -14.74 -19.20 21.12
CA MET A 1 -14.51 -18.13 20.13
C MET A 1 -14.48 -18.76 18.75
N PRO A 2 -15.20 -18.24 17.75
CA PRO A 2 -15.26 -18.85 16.43
C PRO A 2 -14.02 -18.53 15.58
N TYR A 3 -13.85 -19.27 14.49
CA TYR A 3 -13.02 -18.84 13.36
C TYR A 3 -13.64 -17.58 12.75
N LEU A 4 -12.81 -16.65 12.27
CA LEU A 4 -13.21 -15.38 11.65
C LEU A 4 -13.67 -15.59 10.20
N THR A 5 -14.83 -16.20 10.00
CA THR A 5 -15.31 -16.55 8.65
C THR A 5 -15.86 -15.36 7.86
N SER A 6 -15.92 -14.15 8.43
CA SER A 6 -16.29 -12.92 7.71
C SER A 6 -15.13 -12.28 6.95
N LEU A 7 -13.88 -12.72 7.15
CA LEU A 7 -12.68 -12.02 6.64
C LEU A 7 -12.66 -11.80 5.12
N ALA A 8 -13.21 -12.73 4.32
CA ALA A 8 -13.30 -12.55 2.88
C ALA A 8 -14.32 -11.46 2.49
N ALA A 9 -15.43 -11.34 3.23
CA ALA A 9 -16.38 -10.25 3.02
C ALA A 9 -15.76 -8.90 3.39
N VAL A 10 -15.02 -8.85 4.49
CA VAL A 10 -14.26 -7.65 4.92
C VAL A 10 -13.27 -7.22 3.85
N ALA A 11 -12.47 -8.15 3.33
CA ALA A 11 -11.49 -7.84 2.28
C ALA A 11 -12.15 -7.30 1.01
N ARG A 12 -13.33 -7.79 0.62
CA ARG A 12 -14.04 -7.31 -0.57
C ARG A 12 -14.50 -5.85 -0.46
N ARG A 13 -14.75 -5.34 0.75
CA ARG A 13 -15.13 -3.92 0.97
C ARG A 13 -14.03 -2.93 0.54
N THR A 14 -12.79 -3.39 0.41
CA THR A 14 -11.67 -2.56 -0.06
C THR A 14 -11.78 -2.14 -1.53
N GLY A 15 -12.57 -2.86 -2.34
CA GLY A 15 -12.63 -2.72 -3.80
C GLY A 15 -11.49 -3.42 -4.55
N PHE A 16 -10.50 -3.99 -3.85
CA PHE A 16 -9.40 -4.73 -4.48
C PHE A 16 -9.78 -6.18 -4.80
N PRO A 17 -9.11 -6.82 -5.78
CA PRO A 17 -9.32 -8.24 -6.07
C PRO A 17 -9.02 -9.12 -4.86
N VAL A 18 -9.96 -10.02 -4.51
CA VAL A 18 -9.82 -10.94 -3.38
C VAL A 18 -9.71 -12.38 -3.87
N THR A 19 -8.74 -13.12 -3.35
CA THR A 19 -8.56 -14.56 -3.56
C THR A 19 -8.78 -15.29 -2.23
N GLU A 20 -9.83 -16.10 -2.16
CA GLU A 20 -10.02 -17.04 -1.06
C GLU A 20 -9.14 -18.28 -1.26
N VAL A 21 -8.17 -18.49 -0.37
CA VAL A 21 -7.28 -19.64 -0.46
C VAL A 21 -8.04 -20.88 0.01
N ALA A 22 -8.16 -21.90 -0.84
CA ALA A 22 -8.92 -23.11 -0.57
C ALA A 22 -8.72 -23.61 0.88
N GLY A 23 -9.79 -23.80 1.65
CA GLY A 23 -9.75 -24.23 3.05
C GLY A 23 -9.46 -23.13 4.10
N TRP A 24 -9.47 -21.84 3.74
CA TRP A 24 -9.15 -20.75 4.67
C TRP A 24 -10.10 -20.65 5.86
N THR A 25 -11.37 -21.01 5.70
CA THR A 25 -12.42 -20.87 6.74
C THR A 25 -12.18 -21.74 7.97
N SER A 26 -11.43 -22.82 7.84
CA SER A 26 -11.05 -23.73 8.94
C SER A 26 -9.54 -23.74 9.24
N ARG A 27 -8.73 -23.02 8.46
CA ARG A 27 -7.28 -22.97 8.64
C ARG A 27 -6.89 -22.07 9.82
N GLY A 28 -5.97 -22.58 10.64
CA GLY A 28 -5.40 -21.89 11.80
C GLY A 28 -4.91 -22.87 12.86
N HIS A 29 -4.13 -22.38 13.80
CA HIS A 29 -3.68 -23.10 15.01
C HIS A 29 -4.77 -23.10 16.08
N GLY A 30 -6.00 -23.42 15.66
CA GLY A 30 -7.24 -23.26 16.41
C GLY A 30 -7.92 -21.91 16.18
N PRO A 31 -9.03 -21.65 16.90
CA PRO A 31 -9.81 -20.42 16.75
C PRO A 31 -9.00 -19.17 17.14
N GLN A 32 -9.41 -18.02 16.60
CA GLN A 32 -8.88 -16.70 16.94
C GLN A 32 -9.60 -16.16 18.19
N PRO A 33 -8.95 -16.12 19.37
CA PRO A 33 -9.65 -15.79 20.61
C PRO A 33 -9.98 -14.31 20.78
N ALA A 34 -9.35 -13.41 20.04
CA ALA A 34 -9.66 -11.98 20.04
C ALA A 34 -9.03 -11.29 18.82
N VAL A 35 -9.59 -10.15 18.46
CA VAL A 35 -9.00 -9.20 17.52
C VAL A 35 -8.97 -7.84 18.22
N ARG A 36 -7.78 -7.43 18.67
CA ARG A 36 -7.48 -6.19 19.40
C ARG A 36 -6.43 -5.32 18.70
N GLY A 37 -5.83 -5.84 17.64
CA GLY A 37 -4.78 -5.19 16.88
C GLY A 37 -4.59 -5.82 15.51
N ILE A 38 -3.89 -5.11 14.64
CA ILE A 38 -3.51 -5.56 13.30
C ILE A 38 -2.00 -5.40 13.19
N VAL A 39 -1.30 -6.46 12.78
CA VAL A 39 0.15 -6.45 12.63
C VAL A 39 0.49 -6.55 11.15
N CYS A 40 1.16 -5.51 10.67
CA CYS A 40 1.63 -5.38 9.31
C CYS A 40 3.04 -5.98 9.18
N HIS A 41 3.22 -6.89 8.22
CA HIS A 41 4.49 -7.56 7.91
C HIS A 41 4.89 -7.31 6.45
N HIS A 42 6.14 -7.67 6.13
CA HIS A 42 6.53 -8.06 4.79
C HIS A 42 7.06 -9.49 4.77
N THR A 43 6.87 -10.20 3.66
CA THR A 43 7.17 -11.63 3.55
C THR A 43 8.66 -11.98 3.65
N ALA A 44 9.54 -11.02 3.35
CA ALA A 44 10.96 -11.25 3.06
C ALA A 44 11.15 -12.28 1.92
N GLY A 45 10.16 -12.34 1.03
CA GLY A 45 10.11 -13.28 -0.09
C GLY A 45 10.99 -12.86 -1.27
N PRO A 46 11.02 -13.67 -2.33
CA PRO A 46 11.80 -13.36 -3.53
C PRO A 46 11.38 -12.04 -4.18
N ALA A 47 12.33 -11.29 -4.73
CA ALA A 47 12.05 -10.02 -5.43
C ALA A 47 11.27 -10.20 -6.75
N ALA A 48 11.37 -11.38 -7.37
CA ALA A 48 10.69 -11.78 -8.60
C ALA A 48 9.70 -12.93 -8.35
N GLY A 49 9.05 -13.45 -9.40
CA GLY A 49 8.20 -14.65 -9.30
C GLY A 49 6.69 -14.38 -9.23
N GLY A 50 6.23 -13.25 -9.77
CA GLY A 50 4.82 -12.93 -9.92
C GLY A 50 4.23 -12.14 -8.75
N ASP A 51 2.91 -12.18 -8.60
CA ASP A 51 2.18 -11.28 -7.70
C ASP A 51 2.38 -11.60 -6.21
N TYR A 52 2.30 -12.88 -5.84
CA TYR A 52 2.47 -13.35 -4.45
C TYR A 52 3.18 -14.72 -4.35
N PRO A 53 4.47 -14.80 -4.72
CA PRO A 53 5.25 -16.04 -4.65
C PRO A 53 5.33 -16.64 -3.22
N SER A 54 5.17 -15.81 -2.18
CA SER A 54 5.24 -16.27 -0.79
C SER A 54 4.01 -17.06 -0.32
N LEU A 55 2.94 -17.16 -1.14
CA LEU A 55 1.67 -17.78 -0.74
C LEU A 55 1.84 -19.17 -0.11
N ALA A 56 2.67 -20.03 -0.69
CA ALA A 56 2.87 -21.38 -0.18
C ALA A 56 3.47 -21.37 1.24
N VAL A 57 4.47 -20.51 1.47
CA VAL A 57 5.13 -20.35 2.76
C VAL A 57 4.18 -19.74 3.79
N VAL A 58 3.43 -18.71 3.42
CA VAL A 58 2.50 -18.05 4.35
C VAL A 58 1.33 -18.98 4.71
N ARG A 59 0.82 -19.76 3.74
CA ARG A 59 -0.27 -20.72 3.96
C ARG A 59 0.18 -21.94 4.78
N SER A 60 1.29 -22.55 4.40
CA SER A 60 1.69 -23.88 4.88
C SER A 60 2.87 -23.87 5.85
N GLY A 61 3.55 -22.73 5.98
CA GLY A 61 4.75 -22.59 6.79
C GLY A 61 6.03 -22.96 6.03
N ARG A 62 7.10 -23.14 6.79
CA ARG A 62 8.43 -23.54 6.33
C ARG A 62 9.06 -24.46 7.37
N PRO A 63 10.18 -25.16 7.07
CA PRO A 63 10.90 -25.94 8.08
C PRO A 63 11.15 -25.11 9.35
N GLY A 64 10.77 -25.66 10.50
CA GLY A 64 10.89 -25.00 11.81
C GLY A 64 9.77 -24.01 12.17
N LEU A 65 8.81 -23.74 11.29
CA LEU A 65 7.66 -22.87 11.58
C LEU A 65 6.43 -23.28 10.76
N ALA A 66 5.49 -24.00 11.39
CA ALA A 66 4.27 -24.45 10.74
C ALA A 66 3.32 -23.29 10.39
N GLY A 67 2.67 -23.38 9.23
CA GLY A 67 1.65 -22.42 8.83
C GLY A 67 0.30 -22.66 9.54
N PRO A 68 -0.66 -21.73 9.40
CA PRO A 68 -0.54 -20.48 8.64
C PRO A 68 0.28 -19.41 9.39
N LEU A 69 1.03 -18.62 8.64
CA LEU A 69 1.86 -17.52 9.15
C LEU A 69 1.11 -16.19 9.18
N SER A 70 -0.05 -16.07 8.54
CA SER A 70 -0.93 -14.90 8.65
C SER A 70 -2.35 -15.23 8.18
N GLN A 71 -3.31 -14.39 8.57
CA GLN A 71 -4.69 -14.49 8.11
C GLN A 71 -4.82 -13.95 6.68
N PHE A 72 -4.08 -12.89 6.35
CA PHE A 72 -4.07 -12.29 5.02
C PHE A 72 -2.68 -12.28 4.38
N GLY A 73 -2.67 -12.37 3.06
CA GLY A 73 -1.54 -12.03 2.20
C GLY A 73 -1.88 -10.86 1.28
N LEU A 74 -0.88 -10.08 0.88
CA LEU A 74 -1.05 -8.98 -0.08
C LEU A 74 -0.04 -9.09 -1.23
N GLY A 75 -0.54 -9.31 -2.44
CA GLY A 75 0.26 -9.33 -3.66
C GLY A 75 0.75 -7.93 -4.06
N ARG A 76 1.77 -7.88 -4.92
CA ARG A 76 2.36 -6.64 -5.45
C ARG A 76 1.34 -5.77 -6.21
N SER A 77 0.33 -6.38 -6.81
CA SER A 77 -0.77 -5.73 -7.54
C SER A 77 -1.85 -5.10 -6.65
N GLY A 78 -1.80 -5.34 -5.33
CA GLY A 78 -2.88 -5.01 -4.40
C GLY A 78 -3.92 -6.12 -4.22
N ARG A 79 -3.77 -7.28 -4.88
CA ARG A 79 -4.61 -8.45 -4.64
C ARG A 79 -4.50 -8.94 -3.19
N ILE A 80 -5.66 -9.18 -2.56
CA ILE A 80 -5.77 -9.65 -1.18
C ILE A 80 -6.02 -11.16 -1.15
N TYR A 81 -5.18 -11.91 -0.46
CA TYR A 81 -5.32 -13.34 -0.26
C TYR A 81 -5.87 -13.62 1.14
N VAL A 82 -7.01 -14.28 1.24
CA VAL A 82 -7.58 -14.71 2.52
C VAL A 82 -7.08 -16.12 2.81
N ILE A 83 -6.16 -16.24 3.76
CA ILE A 83 -5.37 -17.45 3.99
C ILE A 83 -5.93 -18.26 5.16
N ALA A 84 -6.34 -17.62 6.24
CA ALA A 84 -6.80 -18.32 7.43
C ALA A 84 -7.82 -17.51 8.22
N ALA A 85 -8.84 -18.19 8.74
CA ALA A 85 -9.83 -17.61 9.64
C ALA A 85 -9.46 -17.82 11.13
N GLY A 86 -8.53 -18.73 11.42
CA GLY A 86 -8.06 -19.03 12.76
C GLY A 86 -6.77 -18.31 13.14
N ARG A 87 -6.21 -18.73 14.27
CA ARG A 87 -4.95 -18.20 14.80
C ARG A 87 -3.78 -18.50 13.89
N CYS A 88 -2.95 -17.50 13.62
CA CYS A 88 -1.75 -17.63 12.81
C CYS A 88 -0.48 -17.39 13.65
N TRP A 89 0.66 -17.95 13.23
CA TRP A 89 1.96 -17.72 13.88
C TRP A 89 2.70 -16.56 13.23
N HIS A 90 2.28 -15.34 13.54
CA HIS A 90 2.73 -14.12 12.84
C HIS A 90 3.52 -13.16 13.73
N ASN A 91 3.23 -13.08 15.04
CA ASN A 91 3.81 -12.09 15.95
C ASN A 91 4.09 -12.68 17.35
N ALA A 92 5.05 -13.61 17.40
CA ALA A 92 5.60 -14.13 18.65
C ALA A 92 7.15 -14.02 18.65
N PRO A 93 7.77 -13.54 19.75
CA PRO A 93 7.15 -12.88 20.90
C PRO A 93 6.57 -11.50 20.52
N SER A 94 5.68 -10.94 21.36
CA SER A 94 5.21 -9.57 21.21
C SER A 94 5.46 -8.76 22.48
N THR A 95 5.84 -7.48 22.33
CA THR A 95 5.95 -6.50 23.41
C THR A 95 4.61 -5.86 23.79
N SER A 96 3.51 -6.23 23.11
CA SER A 96 2.17 -5.72 23.37
C SER A 96 1.16 -6.86 23.48
N GLY A 97 0.44 -6.94 24.61
CA GLY A 97 -0.61 -7.94 24.81
C GLY A 97 -1.77 -7.83 23.80
N LEU A 98 -1.91 -6.67 23.14
CA LEU A 98 -2.93 -6.43 22.11
C LEU A 98 -2.52 -6.98 20.73
N HIS A 99 -1.24 -7.28 20.53
CA HIS A 99 -0.68 -7.66 19.22
C HIS A 99 -0.10 -9.08 19.25
N THR A 100 -0.54 -9.95 20.13
CA THR A 100 -0.12 -11.36 20.12
C THR A 100 -0.80 -12.13 18.97
N ASN A 101 -0.28 -13.31 18.61
CA ASN A 101 -0.95 -14.25 17.71
C ASN A 101 -2.44 -14.48 18.06
N SER A 102 -2.75 -14.53 19.36
CA SER A 102 -4.11 -14.80 19.85
C SER A 102 -4.98 -13.54 20.00
N ALA A 103 -4.42 -12.36 19.80
CA ALA A 103 -5.11 -11.08 19.99
C ALA A 103 -5.09 -10.20 18.75
N SER A 104 -4.47 -10.61 17.65
CA SER A 104 -4.36 -9.77 16.46
C SER A 104 -4.46 -10.54 15.15
N ILE A 105 -4.71 -9.78 14.09
CA ILE A 105 -4.69 -10.23 12.70
C ILE A 105 -3.33 -9.87 12.11
N GLY A 106 -2.67 -10.85 11.49
CA GLY A 106 -1.45 -10.66 10.72
C GLY A 106 -1.74 -10.49 9.23
N ILE A 107 -1.00 -9.59 8.59
CA ILE A 107 -1.04 -9.35 7.14
C ILE A 107 0.38 -9.44 6.59
N GLU A 108 0.63 -10.39 5.68
CA GLU A 108 1.94 -10.63 5.06
C GLU A 108 1.96 -10.09 3.64
N ALA A 109 2.52 -8.89 3.45
CA ALA A 109 2.61 -8.25 2.14
C ALA A 109 3.90 -8.63 1.40
N GLU A 110 3.79 -8.92 0.11
CA GLU A 110 4.93 -9.34 -0.72
C GLU A 110 5.96 -8.24 -0.87
N ASN A 111 7.07 -8.37 -0.14
CA ASN A 111 8.21 -7.49 -0.29
C ASN A 111 9.46 -8.20 0.27
N ASN A 112 10.60 -8.05 -0.39
CA ASN A 112 11.87 -8.64 0.06
C ASN A 112 12.55 -7.84 1.20
N GLY A 113 11.97 -6.71 1.59
CA GLY A 113 12.47 -5.80 2.62
C GLY A 113 13.39 -4.70 2.11
N SER A 114 13.79 -4.69 0.84
CA SER A 114 14.70 -3.69 0.26
C SER A 114 14.17 -3.04 -1.02
N GLN A 115 13.18 -3.63 -1.66
CA GLN A 115 12.57 -3.10 -2.88
C GLN A 115 11.51 -2.03 -2.58
N PRO A 116 11.26 -1.09 -3.52
CA PRO A 116 10.14 -0.17 -3.43
C PRO A 116 8.80 -0.90 -3.23
N TRP A 117 7.88 -0.25 -2.53
CA TRP A 117 6.52 -0.76 -2.37
C TRP A 117 5.65 -0.25 -3.52
N PRO A 118 5.04 -1.13 -4.33
CA PRO A 118 4.07 -0.69 -5.34
C PRO A 118 2.88 0.03 -4.69
N GLU A 119 2.46 1.17 -5.22
CA GLU A 119 1.34 1.91 -4.63
C GLU A 119 0.02 1.12 -4.63
N PRO A 120 -0.34 0.33 -5.67
CA PRO A 120 -1.52 -0.53 -5.59
C PRO A 120 -1.49 -1.48 -4.38
N GLN A 121 -0.30 -1.97 -4.01
CA GLN A 121 -0.12 -2.80 -2.81
C GLN A 121 -0.31 -1.97 -1.53
N LEU A 122 0.27 -0.77 -1.44
CA LEU A 122 0.13 0.09 -0.26
C LEU A 122 -1.30 0.59 -0.06
N ASP A 123 -2.01 0.94 -1.13
CA ASP A 123 -3.42 1.36 -1.05
C ASP A 123 -4.31 0.20 -0.58
N ALA A 124 -4.14 -0.99 -1.17
CA ALA A 124 -4.82 -2.21 -0.70
C ALA A 124 -4.52 -2.50 0.77
N TYR A 125 -3.27 -2.31 1.21
CA TYR A 125 -2.86 -2.51 2.60
C TYR A 125 -3.57 -1.55 3.56
N ARG A 126 -3.57 -0.26 3.23
CA ARG A 126 -4.22 0.78 4.05
C ARG A 126 -5.73 0.56 4.11
N ARG A 127 -6.38 0.26 2.98
CA ARG A 127 -7.82 -0.03 2.91
C ARG A 127 -8.20 -1.30 3.66
N LEU A 128 -7.42 -2.38 3.53
CA LEU A 128 -7.67 -3.60 4.28
C LEU A 128 -7.56 -3.35 5.79
N CYS A 129 -6.54 -2.62 6.24
CA CYS A 129 -6.42 -2.20 7.63
C CYS A 129 -7.61 -1.35 8.09
N ALA A 130 -8.07 -0.40 7.27
CA ALA A 130 -9.24 0.42 7.59
C ALA A 130 -10.53 -0.40 7.69
N GLU A 131 -10.76 -1.35 6.79
CA GLU A 131 -11.92 -2.25 6.81
C GLU A 131 -11.91 -3.20 7.99
N LEU A 132 -10.73 -3.69 8.39
CA LEU A 132 -10.57 -4.49 9.61
C LEU A 132 -10.76 -3.64 10.88
N CYS A 133 -10.24 -2.41 10.90
CA CYS A 133 -10.49 -1.49 12.00
C CYS A 133 -12.00 -1.21 12.16
N LYS A 134 -12.72 -0.99 11.06
CA LYS A 134 -14.19 -0.81 11.07
C LYS A 134 -14.91 -2.08 11.55
N GLU A 135 -14.54 -3.25 11.04
CA GLU A 135 -15.15 -4.55 11.41
C GLU A 135 -15.06 -4.83 12.91
N TYR A 136 -13.88 -4.58 13.51
CA TYR A 136 -13.57 -4.98 14.87
C TYR A 136 -13.59 -3.82 15.88
N GLY A 137 -14.06 -2.63 15.47
CA GLY A 137 -14.13 -1.44 16.33
C GLY A 137 -12.77 -0.98 16.86
N LEU A 138 -11.71 -1.11 16.04
CA LEU A 138 -10.35 -0.75 16.43
C LEU A 138 -10.01 0.68 15.98
N PRO A 139 -9.29 1.48 16.79
CA PRO A 139 -8.70 2.73 16.32
C PRO A 139 -7.54 2.45 15.35
N ALA A 140 -7.25 3.40 14.45
CA ALA A 140 -6.10 3.29 13.55
C ALA A 140 -4.76 3.12 14.30
N SER A 141 -4.66 3.57 15.56
CA SER A 141 -3.48 3.37 16.42
C SER A 141 -3.21 1.89 16.78
N ALA A 142 -4.20 1.01 16.62
CA ALA A 142 -4.07 -0.45 16.78
C ALA A 142 -3.46 -1.14 15.55
N VAL A 143 -3.17 -0.39 14.48
CA VAL A 143 -2.40 -0.89 13.33
C VAL A 143 -0.92 -0.66 13.60
N LYS A 144 -0.17 -1.75 13.76
CA LYS A 144 1.25 -1.73 14.09
C LYS A 144 2.08 -2.44 13.03
N ALA A 145 3.25 -1.90 12.74
CA ALA A 145 4.30 -2.69 12.13
C ALA A 145 4.78 -3.77 13.10
N HIS A 146 5.24 -4.92 12.59
CA HIS A 146 5.85 -5.95 13.42
C HIS A 146 6.99 -5.40 14.29
N ARG A 147 7.84 -4.53 13.73
CA ARG A 147 8.92 -3.85 14.47
C ARG A 147 8.46 -2.97 15.64
N GLU A 148 7.23 -2.47 15.63
CA GLU A 148 6.69 -1.65 16.73
C GLU A 148 6.25 -2.52 17.91
N VAL A 149 6.05 -3.82 17.69
CA VAL A 149 5.52 -4.76 18.68
C VAL A 149 6.38 -6.01 18.86
N ASN A 150 7.56 -6.04 18.24
CA ASN A 150 8.61 -7.05 18.40
C ASN A 150 9.99 -6.42 18.13
N ARG A 151 10.85 -6.34 19.15
CA ARG A 151 12.15 -5.64 19.08
C ARG A 151 13.16 -6.31 18.15
N GLY A 152 12.98 -7.59 17.81
CA GLY A 152 13.89 -8.34 16.95
C GLY A 152 13.52 -8.31 15.46
N LYS A 153 12.56 -7.48 15.06
CA LYS A 153 11.95 -7.52 13.74
C LYS A 153 12.07 -6.18 13.02
N PRO A 154 12.48 -6.14 11.75
CA PRO A 154 12.58 -4.90 10.98
C PRO A 154 11.31 -4.56 10.19
N ASP A 155 10.35 -5.48 10.07
CA ASP A 155 9.24 -5.41 9.13
C ASP A 155 8.04 -4.56 9.58
N PRO A 156 7.25 -3.98 8.65
CA PRO A 156 7.49 -3.87 7.21
C PRO A 156 8.50 -2.76 6.89
N HIS A 157 9.65 -3.12 6.30
CA HIS A 157 10.74 -2.17 6.08
C HIS A 157 10.35 -1.06 5.10
N GLY A 158 10.81 0.17 5.31
CA GLY A 158 10.54 1.32 4.44
C GLY A 158 9.15 1.95 4.56
N VAL A 159 8.20 1.36 5.31
CA VAL A 159 6.86 1.94 5.51
C VAL A 159 6.86 2.91 6.68
N ASN A 160 6.56 4.19 6.46
CA ASN A 160 6.31 5.15 7.54
C ASN A 160 4.96 4.86 8.21
N MET A 161 4.98 4.28 9.40
CA MET A 161 3.75 3.87 10.09
C MET A 161 2.92 5.04 10.64
N ALA A 162 3.50 6.23 10.84
CA ALA A 162 2.72 7.41 11.22
C ALA A 162 1.81 7.83 10.06
N ASP A 163 2.39 8.01 8.87
CA ASP A 163 1.64 8.32 7.64
C ASP A 163 0.66 7.20 7.29
N PHE A 164 1.08 5.95 7.44
CA PHE A 164 0.22 4.79 7.17
C PHE A 164 -1.04 4.82 8.04
N ARG A 165 -0.89 5.04 9.35
CA ARG A 165 -2.04 5.13 10.28
C ARG A 165 -2.90 6.35 10.03
N LEU A 166 -2.31 7.49 9.61
CA LEU A 166 -3.09 8.65 9.22
C LEU A 166 -3.97 8.34 8.01
N ALA A 167 -3.43 7.67 6.98
CA ALA A 167 -4.21 7.25 5.82
C ALA A 167 -5.31 6.24 6.21
N VAL A 168 -5.02 5.27 7.07
CA VAL A 168 -6.02 4.34 7.61
C VAL A 168 -7.15 5.09 8.30
N ALA A 169 -6.83 6.07 9.16
CA ALA A 169 -7.84 6.84 9.88
C ALA A 169 -8.79 7.61 8.94
N ARG A 170 -8.25 8.23 7.87
CA ARG A 170 -9.05 8.90 6.84
C ARG A 170 -10.00 7.94 6.11
N LEU A 171 -9.49 6.76 5.73
CA LEU A 171 -10.29 5.72 5.08
C LEU A 171 -11.37 5.14 5.99
N MET A 172 -11.18 5.15 7.32
CA MET A 172 -12.19 4.73 8.27
C MET A 172 -13.39 5.68 8.33
N VAL A 173 -13.17 6.99 8.15
CA VAL A 173 -14.24 8.01 8.17
C VAL A 173 -14.79 8.32 6.78
N GLY A 174 -14.31 7.63 5.74
CA GLY A 174 -14.75 7.86 4.36
C GLY A 174 -14.27 9.19 3.79
N GLU A 175 -13.23 9.81 4.37
CA GLU A 175 -12.58 10.96 3.78
C GLU A 175 -11.99 10.52 2.43
N GLN A 176 -12.57 11.04 1.36
CA GLN A 176 -11.98 10.94 0.04
C GLN A 176 -10.82 11.94 -0.06
N GLU A 177 -9.82 11.61 -0.89
CA GLU A 177 -8.86 12.64 -1.25
C GLU A 177 -9.61 13.79 -1.93
N PRO A 178 -9.21 15.04 -1.65
CA PRO A 178 -9.85 16.19 -2.25
C PRO A 178 -9.79 16.06 -3.77
N GLU A 179 -10.96 16.17 -4.40
CA GLU A 179 -11.08 16.24 -5.85
C GLU A 179 -10.34 17.49 -6.34
N LEU A 180 -9.58 17.34 -7.43
CA LEU A 180 -8.91 18.49 -8.01
C LEU A 180 -9.95 19.38 -8.67
N GLU A 181 -9.87 20.68 -8.42
CA GLU A 181 -10.59 21.65 -9.24
C GLU A 181 -10.13 21.50 -10.69
N VAL A 182 -11.06 21.42 -11.63
CA VAL A 182 -10.77 21.30 -13.06
C VAL A 182 -11.33 22.53 -13.76
N ARG A 183 -10.50 23.17 -14.58
CA ARG A 183 -10.89 24.31 -15.42
C ARG A 183 -10.53 24.01 -16.86
N ASP A 184 -11.53 24.12 -17.75
CA ASP A 184 -11.37 23.86 -19.19
C ASP A 184 -10.76 22.48 -19.50
N GLY A 185 -11.11 21.46 -18.70
CA GLY A 185 -10.61 20.09 -18.84
C GLY A 185 -9.23 19.84 -18.23
N VAL A 186 -8.55 20.87 -17.71
CA VAL A 186 -7.24 20.78 -17.08
C VAL A 186 -7.36 20.92 -15.56
N PRO A 187 -6.78 20.01 -14.76
CA PRO A 187 -6.70 20.21 -13.32
C PRO A 187 -5.98 21.51 -12.97
N VAL A 188 -6.56 22.33 -12.09
CA VAL A 188 -5.99 23.62 -11.68
C VAL A 188 -4.70 23.39 -10.88
N PHE A 189 -3.65 24.12 -11.25
CA PHE A 189 -2.39 24.08 -10.50
C PHE A 189 -2.61 24.65 -9.09
N SER A 190 -2.29 23.85 -8.08
CA SER A 190 -2.53 24.23 -6.67
C SER A 190 -1.25 24.51 -5.89
N ARG A 191 -0.15 23.83 -6.22
CA ARG A 191 1.17 24.00 -5.59
C ARG A 191 2.26 23.36 -6.42
N ALA A 192 3.50 23.83 -6.22
CA ALA A 192 4.67 23.24 -6.86
C ALA A 192 4.98 21.82 -6.35
N LEU A 193 5.24 20.87 -7.26
CA LEU A 193 5.61 19.50 -6.92
C LEU A 193 7.12 19.29 -6.99
N LYS A 194 7.72 18.87 -5.88
CA LYS A 194 9.16 18.65 -5.76
C LYS A 194 9.46 17.54 -4.75
N VAL A 195 10.67 16.98 -4.86
CA VAL A 195 11.20 16.06 -3.84
C VAL A 195 11.23 16.80 -2.50
N ALA A 196 10.60 16.21 -1.49
CA ALA A 196 10.51 16.74 -0.14
C ALA A 196 10.73 15.62 0.89
N ASN A 197 10.89 15.96 2.16
CA ASN A 197 10.96 14.97 3.23
C ASN A 197 9.95 15.33 4.34
N PRO A 198 8.84 14.58 4.50
CA PRO A 198 8.41 13.45 3.68
C PRO A 198 8.08 13.86 2.23
N LEU A 199 8.07 12.89 1.30
CA LEU A 199 7.73 13.14 -0.10
C LEU A 199 6.36 13.82 -0.20
N LEU A 200 6.22 14.75 -1.15
CA LEU A 200 4.92 15.31 -1.50
C LEU A 200 4.02 14.20 -2.02
N ARG A 201 2.75 14.28 -1.67
CA ARG A 201 1.73 13.31 -2.03
C ARG A 201 0.38 13.99 -2.20
N GLY A 202 -0.51 13.36 -2.96
CA GLY A 202 -1.88 13.80 -3.13
C GLY A 202 -2.44 13.53 -4.52
N ALA A 203 -3.70 13.89 -4.71
CA ALA A 203 -4.39 13.78 -5.98
C ALA A 203 -3.68 14.59 -7.07
N ASP A 204 -3.09 15.73 -6.71
CA ASP A 204 -2.27 16.57 -7.58
C ASP A 204 -1.05 15.82 -8.14
N VAL A 205 -0.33 15.10 -7.28
CA VAL A 205 0.83 14.29 -7.70
C VAL A 205 0.40 13.16 -8.64
N ARG A 206 -0.68 12.44 -8.32
CA ARG A 206 -1.21 11.36 -9.20
C ARG A 206 -1.71 11.88 -10.53
N ALA A 207 -2.39 13.02 -10.53
CA ALA A 207 -2.90 13.62 -11.76
C ALA A 207 -1.74 13.99 -12.68
N TRP A 208 -0.72 14.69 -12.16
CA TRP A 208 0.45 15.03 -12.95
C TRP A 208 1.23 13.80 -13.40
N GLN A 209 1.45 12.79 -12.54
CA GLN A 209 2.11 11.54 -12.95
C GLN A 209 1.35 10.82 -14.06
N SER A 210 0.02 10.84 -14.02
CA SER A 210 -0.84 10.23 -15.05
C SER A 210 -0.67 10.93 -16.40
N ALA A 211 -0.69 12.26 -16.41
CA ALA A 211 -0.43 13.05 -17.62
C ALA A 211 1.01 12.87 -18.11
N ALA A 212 1.99 12.88 -17.20
CA ALA A 212 3.40 12.70 -17.50
C ALA A 212 3.73 11.35 -18.16
N ARG A 213 2.91 10.30 -17.97
CA ARG A 213 3.10 9.01 -18.65
C ARG A 213 2.99 9.08 -20.16
N VAL A 214 2.31 10.10 -20.70
CA VAL A 214 2.26 10.38 -22.14
C VAL A 214 3.68 10.62 -22.69
N PHE A 215 4.55 11.28 -21.92
CA PHE A 215 5.93 11.60 -22.29
C PHE A 215 6.96 10.61 -21.69
N VAL A 216 6.60 9.97 -20.57
CA VAL A 216 7.44 9.03 -19.83
C VAL A 216 6.64 7.75 -19.50
N PRO A 217 6.45 6.83 -20.48
CA PRO A 217 5.53 5.69 -20.33
C PRO A 217 5.80 4.76 -19.14
N ARG A 218 7.04 4.73 -18.65
CA ARG A 218 7.50 3.91 -17.52
C ARG A 218 7.39 4.59 -16.15
N LEU A 219 6.87 5.81 -16.07
CA LEU A 219 6.66 6.49 -14.79
C LEU A 219 5.54 5.80 -13.99
N ASP A 220 5.81 5.51 -12.71
CA ASP A 220 4.81 5.00 -11.78
C ASP A 220 3.86 6.12 -11.32
N VAL A 221 2.56 5.82 -11.27
CA VAL A 221 1.51 6.71 -10.74
C VAL A 221 1.24 6.33 -9.29
N ASP A 222 2.23 6.54 -8.43
CA ASP A 222 2.18 6.18 -7.02
C ASP A 222 1.64 7.30 -6.12
N GLY A 223 1.41 8.50 -6.68
CA GLY A 223 1.01 9.67 -5.92
C GLY A 223 2.06 10.18 -4.97
N LEU A 224 3.32 9.80 -5.15
CA LEU A 224 4.48 10.25 -4.39
C LEU A 224 5.46 10.96 -5.32
N TYR A 225 5.79 12.20 -5.02
CA TYR A 225 6.76 12.95 -5.82
C TYR A 225 8.18 12.58 -5.39
N GLY A 226 8.67 11.43 -5.90
CA GLY A 226 9.99 10.88 -5.63
C GLY A 226 11.05 11.25 -6.68
N LYS A 227 12.18 10.52 -6.64
CA LYS A 227 13.29 10.70 -7.60
C LYS A 227 12.87 10.42 -9.05
N ASP A 228 12.00 9.43 -9.25
CA ASP A 228 11.51 9.06 -10.58
C ASP A 228 10.56 10.14 -11.14
N SER A 229 9.68 10.69 -10.30
CA SER A 229 8.86 11.87 -10.63
C SER A 229 9.72 13.08 -10.98
N GLN A 230 10.78 13.34 -10.20
CA GLN A 230 11.73 14.41 -10.50
C GLN A 230 12.48 14.18 -11.82
N ALA A 231 12.91 12.95 -12.10
CA ALA A 231 13.59 12.61 -13.35
C ALA A 231 12.65 12.76 -14.56
N ALA A 232 11.39 12.32 -14.43
CA ALA A 232 10.37 12.52 -15.43
C ALA A 232 10.07 14.00 -15.68
N CYS A 233 9.95 14.79 -14.62
CA CYS A 233 9.76 16.24 -14.70
C CYS A 233 10.90 16.91 -15.48
N LYS A 234 12.17 16.57 -15.17
CA LYS A 234 13.32 17.10 -15.90
C LYS A 234 13.29 16.74 -17.40
N LYS A 235 12.88 15.51 -17.73
CA LYS A 235 12.74 15.08 -19.13
C LYS A 235 11.66 15.89 -19.85
N ILE A 236 10.49 16.07 -19.22
CA ILE A 236 9.37 16.84 -19.77
C ILE A 236 9.76 18.31 -19.96
N GLN A 237 10.39 18.94 -18.97
CA GLN A 237 10.89 20.31 -19.08
C GLN A 237 11.87 20.47 -20.26
N GLY A 238 12.77 19.50 -20.44
CA GLY A 238 13.68 19.49 -21.59
C GLY A 238 12.98 19.32 -22.94
N LEU A 239 11.87 18.59 -23.00
CA LEU A 239 11.06 18.47 -24.23
C LEU A 239 10.36 19.77 -24.58
N PHE A 240 9.91 20.53 -23.57
CA PHE A 240 9.21 21.81 -23.78
C PHE A 240 10.13 23.03 -23.88
N GLY A 241 11.45 22.86 -23.67
CA GLY A 241 12.40 23.96 -23.72
C GLY A 241 12.29 24.96 -22.56
N VAL A 242 11.68 24.56 -21.44
CA VAL A 242 11.60 25.37 -20.20
C VAL A 242 12.75 25.02 -19.24
N ASP A 243 12.89 25.80 -18.15
CA ASP A 243 13.94 25.57 -17.16
C ASP A 243 13.87 24.16 -16.55
N VAL A 244 14.98 23.41 -16.65
CA VAL A 244 15.08 22.02 -16.20
C VAL A 244 15.35 21.95 -14.68
N THR A 245 14.34 22.30 -13.88
CA THR A 245 14.43 22.36 -12.42
C THR A 245 14.16 21.01 -11.74
N GLY A 246 13.36 20.14 -12.37
CA GLY A 246 12.78 18.95 -11.75
C GLY A 246 11.70 19.27 -10.71
N VAL A 247 11.22 20.51 -10.71
CA VAL A 247 10.05 20.98 -9.95
C VAL A 247 8.92 21.19 -10.94
N VAL A 248 7.75 20.60 -10.68
CA VAL A 248 6.54 20.92 -11.44
C VAL A 248 6.00 22.22 -10.89
N ASP A 249 6.33 23.33 -11.53
CA ASP A 249 5.69 24.64 -11.36
C ASP A 249 4.44 24.75 -12.24
N GLU A 250 3.79 25.91 -12.24
CA GLU A 250 2.54 26.14 -12.98
C GLU A 250 2.73 25.97 -14.48
N GLU A 251 3.85 26.46 -15.03
CA GLU A 251 4.18 26.32 -16.45
C GLU A 251 4.39 24.85 -16.84
N THR A 252 5.25 24.13 -16.10
CA THR A 252 5.48 22.70 -16.32
C THR A 252 4.19 21.90 -16.19
N TRP A 253 3.35 22.24 -15.20
CA TRP A 253 2.05 21.61 -14.98
C TRP A 253 1.16 21.78 -16.20
N VAL A 254 0.89 23.02 -16.62
CA VAL A 254 0.00 23.32 -17.75
C VAL A 254 0.49 22.61 -19.01
N LEU A 255 1.78 22.74 -19.36
CA LEU A 255 2.35 22.11 -20.54
C LEU A 255 2.18 20.57 -20.52
N THR A 256 2.34 19.93 -19.36
CA THR A 256 2.15 18.48 -19.23
C THR A 256 0.71 18.04 -19.53
N PHE A 257 -0.28 18.89 -19.28
CA PHE A 257 -1.70 18.57 -19.51
C PHE A 257 -2.22 18.98 -20.89
N VAL A 258 -1.67 20.03 -21.50
CA VAL A 258 -2.25 20.62 -22.72
C VAL A 258 -1.50 20.29 -24.00
N VAL A 259 -0.21 19.95 -23.93
CA VAL A 259 0.59 19.63 -25.12
C VAL A 259 0.44 18.15 -25.47
N GLU A 260 0.14 17.84 -26.72
CA GLU A 260 0.17 16.45 -27.20
C GLU A 260 1.57 16.12 -27.76
N PRO A 261 2.06 14.87 -27.63
CA PRO A 261 3.37 14.49 -28.17
C PRO A 261 3.56 14.78 -29.66
N ALA A 262 2.48 14.74 -30.44
CA ALA A 262 2.51 15.04 -31.87
C ALA A 262 2.95 16.49 -32.16
N ASP A 263 2.65 17.42 -31.24
CA ASP A 263 2.98 18.85 -31.40
C ASP A 263 4.47 19.14 -31.20
N LEU A 264 5.24 18.16 -30.70
CA LEU A 264 6.68 18.27 -30.45
C LEU A 264 7.54 17.74 -31.61
N GLU A 265 6.95 17.04 -32.59
CA GLU A 265 7.68 16.48 -33.74
C GLU A 265 7.88 17.51 -34.87
N ASP A 266 7.15 18.63 -34.83
CA ASP A 266 7.15 19.69 -35.86
C ASP A 266 7.97 20.95 -35.46
N SER A 267 8.71 20.93 -34.35
CA SER A 267 9.49 22.06 -33.80
C SER A 267 11.00 21.80 -33.77
#